data_AF-A0A1W9T509-F1
#
_entry.id   AF-A0A1W9T509-F1
#
_cell.length_a   1.000
_cell.length_b   1.000
_cell.length_c   1.000
_cell.angle_alpha   90.00
_cell.angle_beta   90.00
_cell.angle_gamma   90.00
#
_symmetry.space_group_name_H-M   'P 1'
#
loop_
_entity.id
_entity.type
_entity.pdbx_description
1 polymer ?
#
loop_
_entity_poly.entity_id
_entity_poly.type
_entity_poly.pdbx_seq_one_letter_code
_entity_poly.pdbx_strand_id
1 'polypeptide(L)'
;MSGIEIAGKKGDVSDYVDAEITKEGDLRLTRNSFGPGDYETEVIAAVDKDDKDRLLMELLKELYNGNTSAVDDFTAFAESKGIPVKRFRWP
;
A
#
# COMPACT_ATOMS: atom_id res chain seq x y z
N MET A 1 11.52 6.42 7.29
CA MET A 1 10.99 5.13 6.80
C MET A 1 9.54 5.08 7.24
N SER A 2 8.63 4.95 6.27
CA SER A 2 7.19 4.86 6.51
C SER A 2 6.72 3.55 5.88
N GLY A 3 6.15 2.66 6.70
CA GLY A 3 5.60 1.40 6.25
C GLY A 3 4.24 1.14 6.88
N ILE A 4 3.45 0.28 6.23
CA ILE A 4 2.14 -0.16 6.68
C ILE A 4 2.01 -1.68 6.49
N GLU A 5 1.40 -2.36 7.45
CA GLU A 5 0.94 -3.73 7.27
C GLU A 5 -0.32 -3.72 6.39
N ILE A 6 -0.32 -4.53 5.33
CA ILE A 6 -1.42 -4.67 4.38
C ILE A 6 -2.35 -5.83 4.75
N ALA A 7 -1.77 -6.96 5.17
CA ALA A 7 -2.53 -8.15 5.49
C ALA A 7 -1.76 -9.03 6.48
N GLY A 8 -2.49 -9.64 7.40
CA GLY A 8 -1.96 -10.59 8.37
C GLY A 8 -2.95 -11.73 8.61
N LYS A 9 -2.48 -12.98 8.56
CA LYS A 9 -3.27 -14.16 8.97
C LYS A 9 -2.52 -14.92 10.06
N LYS A 10 -3.20 -15.21 11.17
CA LYS A 10 -2.64 -15.98 12.29
C LYS A 10 -3.22 -17.41 12.32
N GLY A 11 -2.32 -18.38 12.44
CA GLY A 11 -2.56 -19.83 12.53
C GLY A 11 -1.24 -20.56 12.73
N ASP A 12 -1.19 -21.88 12.50
CA ASP A 12 0.07 -22.66 12.57
C ASP A 12 1.11 -22.21 11.53
N VAL A 13 0.66 -21.53 10.48
CA VAL A 13 1.46 -20.72 9.57
C VAL A 13 0.95 -19.30 9.64
N SER A 14 1.85 -18.33 9.85
CA SER A 14 1.50 -16.91 9.86
C SER A 14 2.04 -16.22 8.61
N ASP A 15 1.17 -15.57 7.85
CA ASP A 15 1.52 -14.79 6.66
C ASP A 15 1.28 -13.31 6.93
N TYR A 16 2.29 -12.48 6.67
CA TYR A 16 2.24 -11.02 6.77
C TYR A 16 2.64 -10.41 5.44
N VAL A 17 1.98 -9.33 5.05
CA VAL A 17 2.35 -8.51 3.91
C VAL A 17 2.51 -7.07 4.36
N ASP A 18 3.67 -6.49 4.13
CA ASP A 18 4.00 -5.10 4.45
C ASP A 18 4.27 -4.30 3.17
N ALA A 19 3.90 -3.03 3.18
CA ALA A 19 4.34 -2.03 2.20
C ALA A 19 5.23 -0.99 2.87
N GLU A 20 6.31 -0.59 2.19
CA GLU A 20 7.14 0.52 2.64
C GLU A 20 7.64 1.39 1.49
N ILE A 21 7.89 2.67 1.80
CA ILE A 21 8.80 3.50 1.02
C ILE A 21 10.17 3.47 1.71
N THR A 22 11.18 2.98 1.00
CA THR A 22 12.55 2.80 1.52
C THR A 22 13.23 4.15 1.74
N LYS A 23 14.44 4.12 2.33
CA LYS A 23 15.24 5.35 2.49
C LYS A 23 15.72 5.91 1.15
N GLU A 24 15.90 5.03 0.17
CA GLU A 24 16.30 5.33 -1.20
C GLU A 24 15.12 5.84 -2.03
N GLY A 25 13.90 5.63 -1.54
CA GLY A 25 12.66 6.13 -2.11
C GLY A 25 11.89 5.11 -2.93
N ASP A 26 12.31 3.84 -2.97
CA ASP A 26 11.64 2.77 -3.68
C ASP A 26 10.36 2.35 -2.96
N LEU A 27 9.38 1.82 -3.71
CA LEU A 27 8.21 1.16 -3.13
C LEU A 27 8.47 -0.33 -3.04
N ARG A 28 8.35 -0.91 -1.84
CA ARG A 28 8.50 -2.34 -1.60
C ARG A 28 7.24 -2.95 -1.03
N LEU A 29 6.94 -4.16 -1.48
CA LEU A 29 6.00 -5.09 -0.87
C LEU A 29 6.76 -6.31 -0.41
N THR A 30 6.70 -6.59 0.88
CA THR A 30 7.37 -7.75 1.49
C THR A 30 6.31 -8.70 2.02
N ARG A 31 6.37 -9.96 1.60
CA ARG A 31 5.61 -11.04 2.21
C ARG A 31 6.53 -11.88 3.08
N ASN A 32 6.17 -11.99 4.36
CA ASN A 32 6.82 -12.85 5.33
C ASN A 32 5.88 -14.00 5.68
N SER A 33 6.37 -15.23 5.53
CA SER A 33 5.65 -16.44 5.90
C SER A 33 6.44 -17.19 6.96
N PHE A 34 5.81 -17.42 8.12
CA PHE A 34 6.37 -18.14 9.25
C PHE A 34 5.71 -19.50 9.37
N GLY A 35 6.46 -20.57 9.10
CA GLY A 35 6.01 -21.95 9.25
C GLY A 35 6.28 -22.54 10.64
N PRO A 36 5.71 -23.72 10.95
CA PRO A 36 6.07 -24.45 12.16
C PRO A 36 7.55 -24.84 12.11
N GLY A 37 8.32 -24.37 13.10
CA GLY A 37 9.77 -24.62 13.22
C GLY A 37 10.68 -23.48 12.76
N ASP A 38 10.22 -22.23 12.82
CA ASP A 38 11.01 -21.00 12.59
C ASP A 38 11.58 -20.83 11.17
N TYR A 39 11.00 -21.49 10.16
CA TYR A 39 11.32 -21.19 8.77
C TYR A 39 10.62 -19.90 8.35
N GLU A 40 11.41 -18.84 8.23
CA GLU A 40 11.01 -17.59 7.61
C GLU A 40 11.26 -17.67 6.11
N THR A 41 10.21 -17.44 5.32
CA THR A 41 10.35 -17.21 3.88
C THR A 41 9.94 -15.79 3.58
N GLU A 42 10.90 -15.02 3.06
CA GLU A 42 10.71 -13.64 2.65
C GLU A 42 10.65 -13.57 1.12
N VAL A 43 9.62 -12.91 0.61
CA VAL A 43 9.49 -12.58 -0.82
C VAL A 43 9.29 -11.08 -0.94
N ILE A 44 10.19 -10.42 -1.67
CA ILE A 44 10.17 -8.97 -1.88
C ILE A 44 9.86 -8.67 -3.34
N ALA A 45 8.84 -7.83 -3.57
CA ALA A 45 8.61 -7.15 -4.83
C ALA A 45 8.95 -5.67 -4.66
N ALA A 46 9.74 -5.10 -5.56
CA ALA A 46 10.19 -3.72 -5.47
C ALA A 46 9.97 -2.98 -6.80
N VAL A 47 9.64 -1.69 -6.69
CA VAL A 47 9.60 -0.75 -7.80
C VAL A 47 10.49 0.45 -7.47
N ASP A 48 11.37 0.79 -8.40
CA ASP A 48 12.32 1.88 -8.24
C ASP A 48 11.60 3.21 -7.97
N LYS A 49 12.27 4.08 -7.21
CA LYS A 49 11.77 5.40 -6.82
C LYS A 49 11.19 6.24 -7.98
N ASP A 50 11.74 6.08 -9.17
CA ASP A 50 11.39 6.88 -10.36
C ASP A 50 10.09 6.36 -11.03
N ASP A 51 9.71 5.10 -10.78
CA ASP A 51 8.52 4.46 -11.35
C ASP A 51 7.37 4.27 -10.33
N LYS A 52 7.65 4.39 -9.02
CA LYS A 52 6.64 4.12 -7.98
C LYS A 52 5.38 4.97 -8.13
N ASP A 53 5.52 6.25 -8.50
CA ASP A 53 4.38 7.17 -8.60
C ASP A 53 3.48 6.75 -9.76
N ARG A 54 4.08 6.28 -10.86
CA ARG A 54 3.34 5.69 -11.98
C ARG A 54 2.58 4.44 -11.55
N LEU A 55 3.21 3.54 -10.79
CA LEU A 55 2.53 2.36 -10.25
C LEU A 55 1.36 2.75 -9.34
N LEU A 56 1.55 3.72 -8.44
CA LEU A 56 0.49 4.21 -7.54
C LEU A 56 -0.70 4.79 -8.31
N MET A 57 -0.45 5.50 -9.42
CA MET A 57 -1.51 6.00 -10.30
C MET A 57 -2.27 4.89 -11.02
N GLU A 58 -1.60 3.84 -11.50
CA GLU A 58 -2.27 2.68 -12.11
C GLU A 58 -3.09 1.89 -11.07
N LEU A 59 -2.60 1.76 -9.83
CA LEU A 59 -3.35 1.13 -8.73
C LEU A 59 -4.60 1.94 -8.36
N LEU A 60 -4.51 3.27 -8.31
CA LEU A 60 -5.68 4.14 -8.08
C LEU A 60 -6.70 3.99 -9.21
N LYS A 61 -6.23 3.93 -10.46
CA LYS A 61 -7.09 3.70 -11.62
C LYS A 61 -7.79 2.35 -11.52
N GLU A 62 -7.07 1.28 -11.19
CA GLU A 62 -7.66 -0.05 -11.00
C GLU A 62 -8.72 -0.04 -9.88
N LEU A 63 -8.42 0.60 -8.74
CA LEU A 63 -9.31 0.67 -7.59
C LEU A 63 -10.61 1.45 -7.88
N TYR A 64 -10.51 2.56 -8.61
CA TYR A 64 -11.61 3.49 -8.83
C TYR A 64 -12.20 3.44 -10.24
N ASN A 65 -11.82 2.48 -11.07
CA ASN A 65 -12.26 2.42 -12.46
C ASN A 65 -13.80 2.40 -12.56
N GLY A 66 -14.38 3.41 -13.21
CA GLY A 66 -15.84 3.55 -13.35
C GLY A 66 -16.59 3.95 -12.07
N ASN A 67 -15.90 4.22 -10.96
CA ASN A 67 -16.52 4.66 -9.71
C ASN A 67 -16.74 6.19 -9.72
N THR A 68 -17.99 6.63 -9.80
CA THR A 68 -18.35 8.06 -9.78
C THR A 68 -18.13 8.73 -8.42
N SER A 69 -18.02 7.95 -7.35
CA SER A 69 -17.77 8.44 -5.98
C SER A 69 -16.28 8.50 -5.63
N ALA A 70 -15.39 8.24 -6.59
CA ALA A 70 -13.94 8.10 -6.35
C ALA A 70 -13.32 9.30 -5.58
N VAL A 71 -13.73 10.53 -5.90
CA VAL A 71 -13.21 11.74 -5.22
C VAL A 71 -13.63 11.77 -3.75
N ASP A 72 -14.88 11.43 -3.46
CA ASP A 72 -15.40 11.44 -2.08
C ASP A 72 -14.80 10.29 -1.27
N ASP A 73 -14.71 9.09 -1.85
CA ASP A 73 -14.10 7.91 -1.24
C ASP A 73 -12.62 8.14 -0.91
N PHE A 74 -11.85 8.68 -1.87
CA PHE A 74 -10.44 9.01 -1.67
C PHE A 74 -10.27 10.06 -0.56
N THR A 75 -11.11 11.10 -0.58
CA THR A 75 -11.04 12.17 0.41
C THR A 75 -11.35 11.65 1.81
N ALA A 76 -12.44 10.88 1.96
CA ALA A 76 -12.82 10.27 3.22
C ALA A 76 -11.73 9.31 3.74
N PHE A 77 -11.13 8.52 2.84
CA PHE A 77 -10.02 7.63 3.21
C PHE A 77 -8.80 8.41 3.71
N ALA A 78 -8.35 9.43 2.97
CA ALA A 78 -7.21 10.25 3.37
C ALA A 78 -7.45 10.94 4.72
N GLU A 79 -8.64 11.52 4.93
CA GLU A 79 -9.04 12.12 6.19
C GLU A 79 -9.04 11.10 7.34
N SER A 80 -9.50 9.86 7.10
CA SER A 80 -9.48 8.79 8.12
C SER A 80 -8.07 8.37 8.55
N LYS A 81 -7.05 8.67 7.73
CA LYS A 81 -5.64 8.44 8.04
C LYS A 81 -4.93 9.69 8.56
N GLY A 82 -5.67 10.77 8.80
CA GLY A 82 -5.12 12.05 9.25
C GLY A 82 -4.30 12.77 8.19
N ILE A 83 -4.51 12.47 6.90
CA ILE A 83 -3.80 13.09 5.78
C ILE A 83 -4.63 14.29 5.30
N PRO A 84 -4.10 15.53 5.35
CA PRO A 84 -4.85 16.71 4.91
C PRO A 84 -5.10 16.70 3.39
N VAL A 85 -6.36 16.87 2.97
CA VAL A 85 -6.75 17.01 1.57
C VAL A 85 -7.15 18.45 1.26
N LYS A 86 -6.58 19.02 0.20
CA LYS A 86 -7.03 20.31 -0.34
C LYS A 86 -8.10 20.07 -1.40
N ARG A 87 -9.29 20.64 -1.19
CA ARG A 87 -10.39 20.58 -2.17
C ARG A 87 -10.35 21.83 -3.04
N PHE A 88 -10.34 21.62 -4.35
CA PHE A 88 -10.46 22.70 -5.32
C PHE A 88 -11.80 22.57 -6.01
N ARG A 89 -12.60 23.64 -5.99
CA ARG A 89 -13.84 23.74 -6.74
C ARG A 89 -13.65 24.83 -7.78
N TRP A 90 -13.70 24.46 -9.06
CA TRP A 90 -13.86 25.45 -10.12
C TRP A 90 -15.29 26.01 -10.04
N PRO A 91 -15.49 27.35 -10.17
CA PRO A 91 -16.83 27.96 -10.25
C PRO A 91 -17.71 27.36 -11.34
#